data_AF-A0A4Z0KUU5-F1
#
_entry.id   AF-A0A4Z0KUU5-F1
#
_cell.length_a   1.000
_cell.length_b   1.000
_cell.length_c   1.000
_cell.angle_alpha   90.00
_cell.angle_beta   90.00
_cell.angle_gamma   90.00
#
_symmetry.space_group_name_H-M   'P 1'
#
loop_
_entity.id
_entity.type
_entity.pdbx_description
1 polymer ?
#
loop_
_entity_poly.entity_id
_entity_poly.type
_entity_poly.pdbx_seq_one_letter_code
_entity_poly.pdbx_strand_id
1 'polypeptide(L)'
;CYDAFQSLEYEVNTLHTANGQTPFVTCGFGLGTSWESRLIQASILRNRIAGLGKNRKTAVFPKLVFAIRDGLNHKFGDPNYDIKQLALECASKRMYPDILNYDQVVKVTGSFKTPMGCRSCLGGWENEYGEQIHDGRNNLGVISLNLPRIALEAKGDEPAFWTLLDERLALARKALMTRIARLEGVKARVAPILYMDGACGGRLRADGAGSELVKDGRASVA
;
A
#
# COMPACT_ATOMS: atom_id res chain seq x y z
N CYS A 1 -16.01 -2.17 19.70
CA CYS A 1 -14.88 -1.94 18.77
C CYS A 1 -14.07 -3.22 18.55
N TYR A 2 -13.62 -3.92 19.62
CA TYR A 2 -12.88 -5.18 19.50
C TYR A 2 -13.54 -6.21 18.56
N ASP A 3 -14.82 -6.50 18.76
CA ASP A 3 -15.56 -7.49 17.96
C ASP A 3 -15.66 -7.12 16.48
N ALA A 4 -15.74 -5.83 16.16
CA ALA A 4 -15.76 -5.37 14.77
C ALA A 4 -14.43 -5.66 14.05
N PHE A 5 -13.29 -5.46 14.74
CA PHE A 5 -11.99 -5.81 14.19
C PHE A 5 -11.69 -7.30 14.23
N GLN A 6 -12.35 -8.04 15.13
CA GLN A 6 -12.36 -9.50 15.07
C GLN A 6 -13.07 -9.95 13.79
N SER A 7 -14.28 -9.48 13.54
CA SER A 7 -15.03 -9.79 12.32
C SER A 7 -14.23 -9.46 11.07
N LEU A 8 -13.62 -8.26 11.00
CA LEU A 8 -12.76 -7.88 9.88
C LEU A 8 -11.59 -8.85 9.67
N GLU A 9 -10.89 -9.23 10.73
CA GLU A 9 -9.76 -10.17 10.63
C GLU A 9 -10.23 -11.56 10.17
N TYR A 10 -11.39 -12.03 10.63
CA TYR A 10 -11.95 -13.30 10.17
C TYR A 10 -12.45 -13.23 8.73
N GLU A 11 -13.22 -12.21 8.37
CA GLU A 11 -13.76 -12.01 7.02
C GLU A 11 -12.65 -11.92 5.97
N VAL A 12 -11.57 -11.18 6.26
CA VAL A 12 -10.40 -11.13 5.37
C VAL A 12 -9.82 -12.52 5.14
N ASN A 13 -9.89 -13.44 6.11
CA ASN A 13 -9.32 -14.79 6.00
C ASN A 13 -10.33 -15.87 5.57
N THR A 14 -11.62 -15.57 5.46
CA THR A 14 -12.67 -16.52 5.03
C THR A 14 -13.28 -16.17 3.68
N LEU A 15 -13.26 -14.89 3.29
CA LEU A 15 -13.67 -14.44 1.98
C LEU A 15 -12.61 -14.79 0.93
N HIS A 16 -13.08 -15.12 -0.27
CA HIS A 16 -12.24 -15.41 -1.42
C HIS A 16 -12.49 -14.36 -2.50
N THR A 17 -11.42 -13.93 -3.15
CA THR A 17 -11.54 -13.11 -4.36
C THR A 17 -11.93 -14.00 -5.56
N ALA A 18 -12.24 -13.39 -6.70
CA ALA A 18 -12.64 -14.11 -7.92
C ALA A 18 -11.60 -15.14 -8.41
N ASN A 19 -10.33 -15.01 -8.01
CA ASN A 19 -9.28 -15.97 -8.35
C ASN A 19 -9.15 -17.15 -7.34
N GLY A 20 -10.05 -17.23 -6.35
CA GLY A 20 -10.07 -18.30 -5.34
C GLY A 20 -9.07 -18.13 -4.20
N GLN A 21 -8.43 -16.96 -4.04
CA GLN A 21 -7.48 -16.69 -2.96
C GLN A 21 -8.04 -15.72 -1.93
N THR A 22 -7.52 -15.81 -0.71
CA THR A 22 -7.69 -14.79 0.34
C THR A 22 -7.25 -13.41 -0.18
N PRO A 23 -8.04 -12.35 0.05
CA PRO A 23 -7.69 -11.01 -0.42
C PRO A 23 -6.39 -10.52 0.21
N PHE A 24 -5.49 -10.00 -0.63
CA PHE A 24 -4.28 -9.34 -0.14
C PHE A 24 -4.62 -7.93 0.32
N VAL A 25 -4.79 -7.77 1.63
CA VAL A 25 -5.12 -6.49 2.27
C VAL A 25 -4.01 -6.06 3.23
N THR A 26 -3.70 -4.76 3.23
CA THR A 26 -2.82 -4.10 4.20
C THR A 26 -3.61 -3.04 4.95
N CYS A 27 -3.51 -3.03 6.28
CA CYS A 27 -4.12 -2.04 7.17
C CYS A 27 -3.03 -1.15 7.78
N GLY A 28 -3.10 0.14 7.46
CA GLY A 28 -2.20 1.18 7.97
C GLY A 28 -2.82 1.97 9.13
N PHE A 29 -2.09 2.15 10.23
CA PHE A 29 -2.54 2.93 11.40
C PHE A 29 -1.35 3.46 12.21
N GLY A 30 -1.60 4.23 13.28
CA GLY A 30 -0.56 4.69 14.22
C GLY A 30 -0.59 6.19 14.55
N LEU A 31 -1.14 7.01 13.64
CA LEU A 31 -1.08 8.47 13.75
C LEU A 31 -2.26 9.11 14.50
N GLY A 32 -3.35 8.37 14.73
CA GLY A 32 -4.55 8.92 15.35
C GLY A 32 -4.40 9.08 16.86
N THR A 33 -4.78 10.24 17.39
CA THR A 33 -4.67 10.62 18.81
C THR A 33 -5.99 10.60 19.56
N SER A 34 -7.13 10.67 18.85
CA SER A 34 -8.45 10.65 19.48
C SER A 34 -8.69 9.34 20.23
N TRP A 35 -9.60 9.34 21.21
CA TRP A 35 -9.91 8.13 21.96
C TRP A 35 -10.45 7.02 21.06
N GLU A 36 -11.23 7.36 20.03
CA GLU A 36 -11.73 6.42 19.01
C GLU A 36 -10.58 5.83 18.22
N SER A 37 -9.64 6.67 17.78
CA SER A 37 -8.47 6.25 17.02
C SER A 37 -7.58 5.32 17.84
N ARG A 38 -7.38 5.63 19.12
CA ARG A 38 -6.62 4.78 20.06
C ARG A 38 -7.34 3.45 20.32
N LEU A 39 -8.67 3.48 20.47
CA LEU A 39 -9.49 2.28 20.64
C LEU A 39 -9.42 1.36 19.41
N ILE A 40 -9.45 1.92 18.20
CA ILE A 40 -9.26 1.19 16.94
C ILE A 40 -7.89 0.51 16.91
N GLN A 41 -6.81 1.28 17.15
CA GLN A 41 -5.45 0.76 17.16
C GLN A 41 -5.27 -0.39 18.14
N ALA A 42 -5.73 -0.22 19.38
CA ALA A 42 -5.67 -1.27 20.39
C ALA A 42 -6.52 -2.50 20.02
N SER A 43 -7.68 -2.30 19.38
CA SER A 43 -8.55 -3.40 18.96
C SER A 43 -7.93 -4.24 17.84
N ILE A 44 -7.27 -3.61 16.87
CA ILE A 44 -6.52 -4.30 15.80
C ILE A 44 -5.41 -5.16 16.42
N LEU A 45 -4.58 -4.55 17.27
CA LEU A 45 -3.41 -5.22 17.85
C LEU A 45 -3.82 -6.37 18.78
N ARG A 46 -4.83 -6.18 19.63
CA ARG A 46 -5.31 -7.23 20.55
C ARG A 46 -5.92 -8.41 19.79
N ASN A 47 -6.68 -8.17 18.72
CA ASN A 47 -7.21 -9.25 17.88
C ASN A 47 -6.07 -10.07 17.25
N ARG A 48 -5.09 -9.37 16.66
CA ARG A 48 -3.93 -10.05 16.08
C ARG A 48 -3.17 -10.88 17.11
N ILE A 49 -2.93 -10.35 18.31
CA ILE A 49 -2.31 -11.08 19.42
C ILE A 49 -3.11 -12.33 19.79
N ALA A 50 -4.44 -12.21 19.92
CA ALA A 50 -5.33 -13.32 20.24
C ALA A 50 -5.22 -14.46 19.21
N GLY A 51 -5.03 -14.12 17.93
CA GLY A 51 -4.81 -15.05 16.84
C GLY A 51 -6.09 -15.61 16.24
N LEU A 52 -5.94 -16.23 15.07
CA LEU A 52 -7.05 -16.63 14.21
C LEU A 52 -7.50 -18.08 14.47
N GLY A 53 -8.82 -18.24 14.62
CA GLY A 53 -9.50 -19.52 14.77
C GLY A 53 -9.25 -20.21 16.11
N LYS A 54 -9.80 -21.42 16.26
CA LYS A 54 -9.70 -22.23 17.48
C LYS A 54 -8.25 -22.45 17.94
N ASN A 55 -7.34 -22.61 16.99
CA ASN A 55 -5.93 -22.87 17.26
C ASN A 55 -5.09 -21.60 17.40
N ARG A 56 -5.73 -20.42 17.38
CA ARG A 56 -5.07 -19.10 17.56
C ARG A 56 -3.84 -18.94 16.67
N LYS A 57 -3.96 -19.32 15.39
CA LYS A 57 -2.86 -19.25 14.42
C LYS A 57 -2.49 -17.80 14.11
N THR A 58 -1.25 -17.57 13.70
CA THR A 58 -0.85 -16.26 13.18
C THR A 58 -1.48 -16.08 11.81
N ALA A 59 -2.36 -15.08 11.66
CA ALA A 59 -2.97 -14.80 10.38
C ALA A 59 -1.96 -14.19 9.42
N VAL A 60 -2.06 -14.52 8.13
CA VAL A 60 -1.20 -13.95 7.08
C VAL A 60 -1.72 -12.57 6.68
N PHE A 61 -3.05 -12.40 6.59
CA PHE A 61 -3.71 -11.14 6.27
C PHE A 61 -4.73 -10.72 7.36
N PRO A 62 -5.14 -9.44 7.40
CA PRO A 62 -4.47 -8.32 6.73
C PRO A 62 -3.03 -8.13 7.24
N LYS A 63 -2.14 -7.65 6.37
CA LYS A 63 -0.85 -7.12 6.80
C LYS A 63 -1.09 -5.89 7.66
N LEU A 64 -0.37 -5.72 8.76
CA LEU A 64 -0.48 -4.53 9.60
C LEU A 64 0.76 -3.64 9.42
N VAL A 65 0.55 -2.34 9.23
CA VAL A 65 1.62 -1.34 9.14
C VAL A 65 1.36 -0.26 10.17
N PHE A 66 2.25 -0.16 11.17
CA PHE A 66 2.21 0.82 12.24
C PHE A 66 3.15 1.99 11.94
N ALA A 67 2.57 3.17 11.72
CA ALA A 67 3.28 4.41 11.52
C ALA A 67 3.84 4.92 12.85
N ILE A 68 5.16 5.11 12.92
CA ILE A 68 5.86 5.66 14.08
C ILE A 68 6.28 7.11 13.81
N ARG A 69 6.03 8.01 14.77
CA ARG A 69 6.34 9.44 14.68
C ARG A 69 6.82 9.97 16.03
N ASP A 70 7.88 10.78 16.01
CA ASP A 70 8.40 11.47 17.19
C ASP A 70 7.33 12.40 17.80
N GLY A 71 7.23 12.39 19.13
CA GLY A 71 6.25 13.20 19.87
C GLY A 71 4.83 12.63 19.89
N LEU A 72 4.61 11.45 19.29
CA LEU A 72 3.30 10.80 19.25
C LEU A 72 3.31 9.40 19.83
N ASN A 73 4.17 8.52 19.33
CA ASN A 73 4.17 7.11 19.71
C ASN A 73 5.58 6.51 19.75
N HIS A 74 6.65 7.32 19.66
CA HIS A 74 8.01 6.81 19.51
C HIS A 74 8.72 6.64 20.87
N LYS A 75 8.60 7.58 21.79
CA LYS A 75 9.40 7.67 23.02
C LYS A 75 8.53 7.54 24.27
N PHE A 76 9.13 7.11 25.37
CA PHE A 76 8.46 7.08 26.66
C PHE A 76 7.97 8.49 27.01
N GLY A 77 6.71 8.60 27.46
CA GLY A 77 6.05 9.87 27.70
C GLY A 77 5.22 10.39 26.51
N ASP A 78 5.40 9.86 25.30
CA ASP A 78 4.56 10.23 24.15
C ASP A 78 3.10 9.74 24.36
N PRO A 79 2.08 10.46 23.83
CA PRO A 79 0.67 10.15 24.07
C PRO A 79 0.22 8.73 23.75
N ASN A 80 0.78 8.13 22.70
CA ASN A 80 0.47 6.80 22.21
C ASN A 80 1.64 5.81 22.44
N TYR A 81 2.53 6.08 23.40
CA TYR A 81 3.62 5.17 23.72
C TYR A 81 3.13 3.81 24.21
N ASP A 82 2.00 3.78 24.93
CA ASP A 82 1.31 2.56 25.36
C ASP A 82 0.87 1.70 24.16
N ILE A 83 0.40 2.33 23.08
CA ILE A 83 0.04 1.63 21.83
C ILE A 83 1.30 1.09 21.15
N LYS A 84 2.43 1.82 21.17
CA LYS A 84 3.71 1.28 20.68
C LYS A 84 4.12 0.03 21.44
N GLN A 85 3.98 -0.01 22.77
CA GLN A 85 4.30 -1.21 23.56
C GLN A 85 3.42 -2.39 23.14
N LEU A 86 2.12 -2.16 22.94
CA LEU A 86 1.19 -3.17 22.44
C LEU A 86 1.55 -3.62 21.00
N ALA A 87 2.01 -2.71 20.15
CA ALA A 87 2.47 -3.04 18.80
C ALA A 87 3.73 -3.92 18.82
N LEU A 88 4.67 -3.66 19.73
CA LEU A 88 5.86 -4.48 19.94
C LEU A 88 5.51 -5.88 20.45
N GLU A 89 4.59 -5.98 21.42
CA GLU A 89 4.06 -7.26 21.89
C GLU A 89 3.44 -8.05 20.73
N CYS A 90 2.60 -7.39 19.92
CA CYS A 90 1.97 -7.97 18.75
C CYS A 90 3.01 -8.53 17.75
N ALA A 91 4.00 -7.71 17.37
CA ALA A 91 5.05 -8.09 16.44
C ALA A 91 5.87 -9.29 16.95
N SER A 92 6.25 -9.30 18.23
CA SER A 92 7.00 -10.42 18.82
C SER A 92 6.25 -11.76 18.79
N LYS A 93 4.91 -11.73 18.83
CA LYS A 93 4.06 -12.93 18.84
C LYS A 93 3.58 -13.33 17.45
N ARG A 94 3.43 -12.36 16.53
CA ARG A 94 2.63 -12.49 15.30
C ARG A 94 3.30 -11.90 14.05
N MET A 95 4.58 -11.56 14.13
CA MET A 95 5.39 -10.87 13.10
C MET A 95 4.95 -9.41 12.85
N TYR A 96 3.67 -9.20 12.61
CA TYR A 96 3.08 -7.87 12.40
C TYR A 96 2.71 -7.16 13.70
N PRO A 97 2.69 -5.82 13.74
CA PRO A 97 2.83 -4.90 12.60
C PRO A 97 4.26 -4.61 12.14
N ASP A 98 4.41 -4.39 10.83
CA ASP A 98 5.60 -3.74 10.28
C ASP A 98 5.63 -2.27 10.73
N ILE A 99 6.82 -1.71 10.96
CA ILE A 99 6.96 -0.31 11.40
C ILE A 99 7.31 0.59 10.21
N LEU A 100 6.60 1.72 10.08
CA LEU A 100 6.83 2.72 9.05
C LEU A 100 7.21 4.07 9.69
N ASN A 101 8.41 4.55 9.45
CA ASN A 101 8.86 5.85 9.97
C ASN A 101 8.19 7.00 9.21
N TYR A 102 7.37 7.79 9.89
CA TYR A 102 6.62 8.90 9.31
C TYR A 102 7.53 9.92 8.62
N ASP A 103 8.54 10.42 9.35
CA ASP A 103 9.39 11.51 8.88
C ASP A 103 10.23 11.10 7.67
N GLN A 104 10.71 9.85 7.64
CA GLN A 104 11.45 9.33 6.48
C GLN A 104 10.55 9.16 5.26
N VAL A 105 9.30 8.71 5.43
CA VAL A 105 8.34 8.62 4.31
C VAL A 105 8.03 10.00 3.76
N VAL A 106 7.78 10.99 4.62
CA VAL A 106 7.58 12.38 4.19
C VAL A 106 8.81 12.91 3.44
N LYS A 107 10.02 12.65 3.97
CA LYS A 107 11.27 13.07 3.32
C LYS A 107 11.43 12.48 1.92
N VAL A 108 11.14 11.19 1.74
CA VAL A 108 11.36 10.50 0.46
C VAL A 108 10.24 10.78 -0.54
N THR A 109 8.99 10.87 -0.07
CA THR A 109 7.82 10.89 -0.94
C THR A 109 7.17 12.27 -1.05
N GLY A 110 7.56 13.24 -0.21
CA GLY A 110 6.97 14.57 -0.09
C GLY A 110 5.66 14.61 0.69
N SER A 111 5.18 13.47 1.21
CA SER A 111 3.87 13.34 1.88
C SER A 111 3.82 12.08 2.74
N PHE A 112 2.70 11.80 3.42
CA PHE A 112 2.56 10.55 4.16
C PHE A 112 1.34 9.74 3.74
N LYS A 113 1.60 8.51 3.27
CA LYS A 113 0.60 7.46 3.16
C LYS A 113 1.25 6.09 3.39
N THR A 114 0.50 5.17 3.98
CA THR A 114 0.90 3.76 4.07
C THR A 114 0.94 3.10 2.68
N PRO A 115 1.82 2.10 2.46
CA PRO A 115 2.01 1.53 1.13
C PRO A 115 0.75 0.84 0.60
N MET A 116 0.56 0.92 -0.72
CA MET A 116 -0.39 0.08 -1.45
C MET A 116 0.17 -1.35 -1.54
N GLY A 117 -0.65 -2.32 -1.13
CA GLY A 117 -0.25 -3.74 -1.06
C GLY A 117 0.96 -3.94 -0.14
N CYS A 118 2.03 -4.55 -0.67
CA CYS A 118 3.23 -4.85 0.12
C CYS A 118 4.00 -3.59 0.56
N ARG A 119 4.32 -2.72 -0.41
CA ARG A 119 5.34 -1.66 -0.30
C ARG A 119 5.33 -0.60 -1.42
N SER A 120 4.26 -0.49 -2.22
CA SER A 120 4.21 0.55 -3.27
C SER A 120 3.80 1.89 -2.65
N CYS A 121 4.74 2.83 -2.55
CA CYS A 121 4.49 4.14 -1.94
C CYS A 121 4.13 5.17 -3.01
N LEU A 122 3.07 5.93 -2.76
CA LEU A 122 2.74 7.11 -3.55
C LEU A 122 3.59 8.28 -3.07
N GLY A 123 4.02 9.13 -3.99
CA GLY A 123 4.53 10.45 -3.65
C GLY A 123 3.41 11.48 -3.60
N GLY A 124 3.76 12.65 -3.06
CA GLY A 124 2.93 13.83 -2.94
C GLY A 124 2.33 14.19 -4.29
N TRP A 125 1.04 14.50 -4.28
CA TRP A 125 0.29 15.00 -5.41
C TRP A 125 -0.84 15.86 -4.85
N GLU A 126 -1.05 17.00 -5.46
CA GLU A 126 -2.07 17.97 -5.08
C GLU A 126 -3.06 18.10 -6.23
N ASN A 127 -4.34 18.25 -5.88
CA ASN A 127 -5.36 18.59 -6.86
C ASN A 127 -5.27 20.07 -7.26
N GLU A 128 -6.15 20.50 -8.16
CA GLU A 128 -6.26 21.89 -8.62
C GLU A 128 -6.54 22.91 -7.49
N TYR A 129 -7.01 22.46 -6.33
CA TYR A 129 -7.29 23.27 -5.15
C TYR A 129 -6.11 23.31 -4.16
N GLY A 130 -4.98 22.66 -4.46
CA GLY A 130 -3.82 22.57 -3.58
C GLY A 130 -3.98 21.54 -2.45
N GLU A 131 -4.95 20.63 -2.53
CA GLU A 131 -5.20 19.62 -1.51
C GLU A 131 -4.40 18.35 -1.82
N GLN A 132 -3.68 17.83 -0.83
CA GLN A 132 -2.93 16.58 -0.97
C GLN A 132 -3.89 15.38 -1.07
N ILE A 133 -3.82 14.64 -2.18
CA ILE A 133 -4.65 13.45 -2.40
C ILE A 133 -3.80 12.18 -2.35
N HIS A 134 -4.24 11.24 -1.52
CA HIS A 134 -3.65 9.90 -1.39
C HIS A 134 -4.68 8.80 -1.62
N ASP A 135 -5.81 8.88 -0.91
CA ASP A 135 -6.89 7.92 -1.02
C ASP A 135 -7.53 7.97 -2.40
N GLY A 136 -7.86 6.79 -2.94
CA GLY A 136 -8.36 6.65 -4.31
C GLY A 136 -7.28 6.54 -5.39
N ARG A 137 -6.03 6.89 -5.12
CA ARG A 137 -4.93 6.72 -6.09
C ARG A 137 -4.48 5.26 -6.15
N ASN A 138 -3.92 4.86 -7.29
CA ASN A 138 -3.52 3.48 -7.57
C ASN A 138 -2.17 3.40 -8.33
N ASN A 139 -1.75 2.18 -8.66
CA ASN A 139 -0.57 1.88 -9.47
C ASN A 139 -0.97 1.08 -10.71
N LEU A 140 -0.45 1.45 -11.89
CA LEU A 140 -0.88 0.90 -13.18
C LEU A 140 -0.10 -0.34 -13.64
N GLY A 141 0.83 -0.81 -12.82
CA GLY A 141 1.58 -2.03 -13.09
C GLY A 141 3.06 -1.87 -12.80
N VAL A 142 3.74 -3.02 -12.91
CA VAL A 142 5.15 -3.17 -12.61
C VAL A 142 5.85 -3.86 -13.78
N ILE A 143 7.02 -3.36 -14.17
CA ILE A 143 8.00 -4.07 -14.99
C ILE A 143 9.27 -4.22 -14.16
N SER A 144 9.79 -5.44 -14.07
CA SER A 144 11.01 -5.73 -13.32
C SER A 144 12.23 -5.85 -14.23
N LEU A 145 13.30 -5.14 -13.88
CA LEU A 145 14.58 -5.22 -14.59
C LEU A 145 15.52 -6.24 -13.94
N ASN A 146 16.05 -7.16 -14.75
CA ASN A 146 17.05 -8.12 -14.28
C ASN A 146 18.45 -7.50 -14.31
N LEU A 147 18.77 -6.68 -13.30
CA LEU A 147 20.09 -6.03 -13.18
C LEU A 147 21.26 -7.02 -13.19
N PRO A 148 21.20 -8.19 -12.51
CA PRO A 148 22.25 -9.21 -12.62
C PRO A 148 22.50 -9.65 -14.06
N ARG A 149 21.45 -9.80 -14.87
CA ARG A 149 21.61 -10.17 -16.28
C ARG A 149 22.35 -9.11 -17.09
N ILE A 150 22.08 -7.83 -16.83
CA ILE A 150 22.76 -6.70 -17.49
C ILE A 150 24.26 -6.74 -17.14
N ALA A 151 24.59 -6.94 -15.86
CA ALA A 151 25.99 -7.06 -15.42
C ALA A 151 26.72 -8.25 -16.06
N LEU A 152 26.04 -9.40 -16.21
CA LEU A 152 26.60 -10.58 -16.89
C LEU A 152 26.87 -10.33 -18.37
N GLU A 153 25.98 -9.60 -19.06
CA GLU A 153 26.15 -9.24 -20.47
C GLU A 153 27.27 -8.23 -20.69
N ALA A 154 27.47 -7.31 -19.73
CA ALA A 154 28.54 -6.33 -19.74
C ALA A 154 29.94 -6.94 -19.53
N LYS A 155 30.05 -8.16 -18.99
CA LYS A 155 31.33 -8.89 -18.81
C LYS A 155 32.43 -8.08 -18.09
N GLY A 156 32.04 -7.23 -17.14
CA GLY A 156 32.97 -6.38 -16.38
C GLY A 156 33.33 -5.06 -17.05
N ASP A 157 32.81 -4.77 -18.25
CA ASP A 157 32.91 -3.47 -18.92
C ASP A 157 31.82 -2.52 -18.38
N GLU A 158 32.23 -1.54 -17.57
CA GLU A 158 31.33 -0.58 -16.94
C GLU A 158 30.62 0.35 -17.96
N PRO A 159 31.32 0.97 -18.94
CA PRO A 159 30.65 1.67 -20.04
C PRO A 159 29.59 0.83 -20.77
N ALA A 160 29.88 -0.45 -21.04
CA ALA A 160 28.92 -1.34 -21.67
C ALA A 160 27.71 -1.63 -20.75
N PHE A 161 27.92 -1.77 -19.43
CA PHE A 161 26.83 -1.93 -18.46
C PHE A 161 25.84 -0.76 -18.51
N TRP A 162 26.34 0.48 -18.49
CA TRP A 162 25.49 1.66 -18.53
C TRP A 162 24.72 1.78 -19.84
N THR A 163 25.37 1.46 -20.97
CA THR A 163 24.72 1.43 -22.29
C THR A 163 23.58 0.40 -22.33
N LEU A 164 23.84 -0.82 -21.86
CA LEU A 164 22.82 -1.88 -21.79
C LEU A 164 21.69 -1.50 -20.83
N LEU A 165 22.00 -0.86 -19.70
CA LEU A 165 20.99 -0.43 -18.75
C LEU A 165 20.04 0.60 -19.38
N ASP A 166 20.56 1.60 -20.09
CA ASP A 166 19.76 2.60 -20.79
C ASP A 166 18.83 1.97 -21.84
N GLU A 167 19.34 1.00 -22.62
CA GLU A 167 18.54 0.25 -23.58
C GLU A 167 17.41 -0.53 -22.89
N ARG A 168 17.69 -1.22 -21.78
CA ARG A 168 16.69 -1.98 -21.02
C ARG A 168 15.67 -1.06 -20.34
N LEU A 169 16.08 0.12 -19.87
CA LEU A 169 15.19 1.14 -19.31
C LEU A 169 14.24 1.68 -20.38
N ALA A 170 14.74 1.97 -21.58
CA ALA A 170 13.90 2.41 -22.71
C ALA A 170 12.86 1.34 -23.09
N LEU A 171 13.26 0.06 -23.10
CA LEU A 171 12.34 -1.06 -23.32
C LEU A 171 11.30 -1.19 -22.20
N ALA A 172 11.72 -1.08 -20.94
CA ALA A 172 10.82 -1.14 -19.79
C ALA A 172 9.76 -0.02 -19.84
N ARG A 173 10.18 1.20 -20.19
CA ARG A 173 9.26 2.33 -20.43
C ARG A 173 8.26 2.00 -21.54
N LYS A 174 8.72 1.48 -22.69
CA LYS A 174 7.83 1.08 -23.79
C LYS A 174 6.82 0.02 -23.36
N ALA A 175 7.25 -0.98 -22.58
CA ALA A 175 6.37 -2.01 -22.05
C ALA A 175 5.30 -1.44 -21.10
N LEU A 176 5.69 -0.55 -20.19
CA LEU A 176 4.75 0.15 -19.30
C LEU A 176 3.73 0.99 -20.08
N MET A 177 4.20 1.80 -21.03
CA MET A 177 3.32 2.63 -21.86
C MET A 177 2.34 1.80 -22.70
N THR A 178 2.76 0.63 -23.17
CA THR A 178 1.86 -0.30 -23.88
C THR A 178 0.71 -0.77 -22.98
N ARG A 179 0.95 -0.99 -21.69
CA ARG A 179 -0.09 -1.36 -20.73
C ARG A 179 -1.02 -0.19 -20.43
N ILE A 180 -0.48 1.01 -20.28
CA ILE A 180 -1.26 2.24 -20.06
C ILE A 180 -2.17 2.51 -21.27
N ALA A 181 -1.64 2.39 -22.49
CA ALA A 181 -2.42 2.60 -23.72
C ALA A 181 -3.61 1.63 -23.84
N ARG A 182 -3.52 0.42 -23.28
CA ARG A 182 -4.66 -0.53 -23.25
C ARG A 182 -5.83 -0.07 -22.38
N LEU A 183 -5.62 0.90 -21.50
CA LEU A 183 -6.68 1.50 -20.69
C LEU A 183 -7.43 2.61 -21.46
N GLU A 184 -6.90 3.06 -22.60
CA GLU A 184 -7.57 4.04 -23.45
C GLU A 184 -8.89 3.46 -23.99
N GLY A 185 -9.96 4.24 -23.91
CA GLY A 185 -11.30 3.82 -24.36
C GLY A 185 -12.04 2.86 -23.42
N VAL A 186 -11.38 2.32 -22.37
CA VAL A 186 -12.04 1.48 -21.37
C VAL A 186 -13.07 2.29 -20.58
N LYS A 187 -14.28 1.75 -20.49
CA LYS A 187 -15.42 2.41 -19.83
C LYS A 187 -15.50 2.05 -18.34
N ALA A 188 -15.94 3.00 -17.51
CA ALA A 188 -16.02 2.84 -16.05
C ALA A 188 -16.83 1.61 -15.61
N ARG A 189 -17.84 1.20 -16.39
CA ARG A 189 -18.67 0.00 -16.12
C ARG A 189 -17.88 -1.31 -16.01
N VAL A 190 -16.61 -1.36 -16.43
CA VAL A 190 -15.77 -2.56 -16.30
C VAL A 190 -15.48 -2.92 -14.85
N ALA A 191 -15.44 -1.93 -13.95
CA ALA A 191 -15.23 -2.14 -12.52
C ALA A 191 -15.96 -1.04 -11.72
N PRO A 192 -17.28 -1.17 -11.52
CA PRO A 192 -18.10 -0.14 -10.88
C PRO A 192 -17.59 0.29 -9.50
N ILE A 193 -17.19 -0.68 -8.66
CA ILE A 193 -16.65 -0.39 -7.32
C ILE A 193 -15.42 0.53 -7.36
N LEU A 194 -14.56 0.38 -8.38
CA LEU A 194 -13.36 1.17 -8.56
C LEU A 194 -13.69 2.56 -9.12
N TYR A 195 -14.42 2.61 -10.23
CA TYR A 195 -14.53 3.81 -11.04
C TYR A 195 -15.82 4.62 -10.81
N MET A 196 -16.86 4.01 -10.25
CA MET A 196 -18.20 4.61 -10.11
C MET A 196 -18.58 4.82 -8.64
N ASP A 197 -18.13 3.95 -7.74
CA ASP A 197 -18.53 3.96 -6.34
C ASP A 197 -17.47 4.53 -5.38
N GLY A 198 -16.41 5.13 -5.92
CA GLY A 198 -15.48 5.96 -5.16
C GLY A 198 -14.19 5.31 -4.69
N ALA A 199 -13.96 4.01 -4.93
CA ALA A 199 -12.72 3.37 -4.46
C ALA A 199 -11.46 3.91 -5.15
N CYS A 200 -11.57 4.47 -6.37
CA CYS A 200 -10.50 5.22 -7.02
C CYS A 200 -10.65 6.76 -6.92
N GLY A 201 -11.31 7.26 -5.87
CA GLY A 201 -11.37 8.71 -5.56
C GLY A 201 -12.33 9.52 -6.42
N GLY A 202 -12.96 8.92 -7.43
CA GLY A 202 -13.96 9.56 -8.28
C GLY A 202 -15.19 8.68 -8.53
N ARG A 203 -16.24 9.29 -9.08
CA ARG A 203 -17.51 8.64 -9.41
C ARG A 203 -17.89 8.93 -10.86
N LEU A 204 -17.37 8.11 -11.77
CA LEU A 204 -17.66 8.23 -13.19
C LEU A 204 -19.04 7.66 -13.53
N ARG A 205 -19.63 8.14 -14.62
CA ARG A 205 -20.78 7.50 -15.26
C ARG A 205 -20.35 6.21 -15.94
N ALA A 206 -21.27 5.27 -16.13
CA ALA A 206 -20.98 3.95 -16.71
C ALA A 206 -20.27 4.00 -18.09
N ASP A 207 -20.53 5.05 -18.87
CA ASP A 207 -19.96 5.36 -20.18
C ASP A 207 -18.76 6.32 -20.14
N GLY A 208 -18.43 6.85 -18.96
CA GLY A 208 -17.22 7.63 -18.71
C GLY A 208 -15.96 6.82 -18.94
N ALA A 209 -14.87 7.50 -19.30
CA ALA A 209 -13.60 6.84 -19.57
C ALA A 209 -12.87 6.55 -18.26
N GLY A 210 -12.67 5.28 -17.92
CA GLY A 210 -11.94 4.88 -16.70
C GLY A 210 -10.51 5.42 -16.67
N SER A 211 -9.94 5.69 -17.85
CA SER A 211 -8.66 6.38 -18.00
C SER A 211 -8.60 7.73 -17.26
N GLU A 212 -9.72 8.44 -17.09
CA GLU A 212 -9.74 9.77 -16.43
C GLU A 212 -9.26 9.72 -14.99
N LEU A 213 -9.53 8.63 -14.26
CA LEU A 213 -9.08 8.47 -12.87
C LEU A 213 -7.64 7.95 -12.74
N VAL A 214 -6.99 7.66 -13.87
CA VAL A 214 -5.62 7.14 -13.92
C VAL A 214 -4.70 7.99 -14.80
N LYS A 215 -5.24 8.99 -15.51
CA LYS A 215 -4.48 10.04 -16.19
C LYS A 215 -3.65 10.78 -15.13
N ASP A 216 -2.41 11.09 -15.47
CA ASP A 216 -1.39 11.63 -14.55
C ASP A 216 -1.06 10.70 -13.34
N GLY A 217 -1.55 9.46 -13.39
CA GLY A 217 -1.28 8.39 -12.45
C GLY A 217 0.09 7.74 -12.65
N ARG A 218 0.50 6.91 -11.68
CA ARG A 218 1.87 6.40 -11.58
C ARG A 218 1.98 4.93 -11.98
N ALA A 219 3.04 4.59 -12.70
CA ALA A 219 3.47 3.21 -12.96
C ALA A 219 4.83 2.95 -12.32
N SER A 220 5.12 1.70 -11.96
CA SER A 220 6.36 1.34 -11.27
C SER A 220 7.32 0.60 -12.18
N VAL A 221 8.59 0.97 -12.12
CA VAL A 221 9.72 0.11 -12.53
C VAL A 221 10.34 -0.43 -11.25
N ALA A 222 10.59 -1.74 -11.18
CA ALA A 222 11.13 -2.43 -10.00
C ALA A 222 12.35 -3.28 -10.32
#